data_AF-A0AAN8S185-F1
#
_entry.id   AF-A0AAN8S185-F1
#
_cell.length_a   1.000
_cell.length_b   1.000
_cell.length_c   1.000
_cell.angle_alpha   90.00
_cell.angle_beta   90.00
_cell.angle_gamma   90.00
#
_symmetry.space_group_name_H-M   'P 1'
#
loop_
_entity.id
_entity.type
_entity.pdbx_description
1 polymer ?
#
loop_
_entity_poly.entity_id
_entity_poly.type
_entity_poly.pdbx_seq_one_letter_code
_entity_poly.pdbx_strand_id
1 'polypeptide(L)'
;MPFIVIQWSKGVIQNHSYNLEAEPQAVGENKDVDIPTYIMNLGRAPLLLLQSFNVSKISNQIPQISLDARNEPLEHATHWAMSNEFGSRSNFLIGNDSTSSRLRISKVVQSDQGIYRCRIDYNNSPTKNYKVNLTLIVQPSEPIIYDAQGREVIGVAGPFMEGYDLFLSCHVVGGHPRPKVTWWSEDTLLDDVMESVGPTLTVNQYFRPNVSRTLYNSKLKCRVSVTETSPSLVKEVRVEVYLKPKFVKMNVMSTLLSSGRPQQYQCDTWGSVPPAKISWLLEGEPIRNAAVSVVIKETNQTSSVLTYKPMAEDDGKELTCRAENPRYLGSLLEESMELTVLYPPKVDIKLGAGIDPDMLREGDQVRFFCNVRSNPKPTQVLWFHGRTPSAAESKLNEEL
;
A
#
# COMPACT_ATOMS: atom_id res chain seq x y z
N MET A 1 8.46 -15.90 22.97
CA MET A 1 8.27 -17.35 23.21
C MET A 1 7.26 -17.83 22.17
N PRO A 2 7.60 -18.77 21.26
CA PRO A 2 6.66 -19.16 20.21
C PRO A 2 5.59 -20.12 20.77
N PHE A 3 4.33 -19.70 20.67
CA PHE A 3 3.17 -20.55 20.88
C PHE A 3 2.98 -21.46 19.66
N ILE A 4 2.43 -22.65 19.87
CA ILE A 4 2.25 -23.69 18.85
C ILE A 4 0.76 -24.06 18.82
N VAL A 5 0.19 -24.18 17.62
CA VAL A 5 -1.21 -24.55 17.38
C VAL A 5 -1.26 -25.96 16.80
N ILE A 6 -2.31 -26.72 17.14
CA ILE A 6 -2.43 -28.17 16.93
C ILE A 6 -3.66 -28.46 16.02
N GLN A 7 -3.57 -29.43 15.08
CA GLN A 7 -4.68 -29.88 14.21
C GLN A 7 -4.60 -31.42 13.91
N TRP A 8 -5.73 -32.11 13.59
CA TRP A 8 -5.96 -33.58 13.82
C TRP A 8 -6.35 -34.49 12.60
N SER A 9 -5.96 -35.79 12.65
CA SER A 9 -6.20 -36.84 11.62
C SER A 9 -7.48 -37.64 11.84
N LYS A 10 -7.73 -38.54 10.87
CA LYS A 10 -7.86 -39.99 11.09
C LYS A 10 -7.76 -40.82 9.78
N GLY A 11 -6.69 -41.61 9.62
CA GLY A 11 -6.59 -42.59 8.52
C GLY A 11 -6.97 -44.00 8.95
N VAL A 12 -8.03 -44.60 8.39
CA VAL A 12 -8.44 -45.99 8.66
C VAL A 12 -8.31 -46.83 7.38
N ILE A 13 -7.56 -47.93 7.46
CA ILE A 13 -7.47 -48.91 6.37
C ILE A 13 -8.66 -49.86 6.46
N GLN A 14 -9.55 -49.83 5.46
CA GLN A 14 -10.51 -50.89 5.17
C GLN A 14 -10.36 -51.32 3.71
N ASN A 15 -10.39 -52.64 3.47
CA ASN A 15 -10.53 -53.29 2.15
C ASN A 15 -9.72 -52.69 0.98
N HIS A 16 -8.41 -52.43 1.19
CA HIS A 16 -7.50 -51.91 0.15
C HIS A 16 -7.88 -50.53 -0.44
N SER A 17 -8.85 -49.83 0.14
CA SER A 17 -9.21 -48.45 -0.18
C SER A 17 -8.65 -47.45 0.85
N TYR A 18 -8.15 -46.31 0.38
CA TYR A 18 -7.52 -45.28 1.19
C TYR A 18 -8.51 -44.17 1.57
N ASN A 19 -8.97 -44.15 2.82
CA ASN A 19 -9.57 -42.95 3.42
C ASN A 19 -8.56 -42.29 4.35
N LEU A 20 -7.93 -41.22 3.85
CA LEU A 20 -7.11 -40.28 4.60
C LEU A 20 -8.00 -39.13 5.11
N GLU A 21 -8.42 -39.16 6.37
CA GLU A 21 -8.62 -37.90 7.11
C GLU A 21 -7.23 -37.55 7.69
N ALA A 22 -6.70 -36.34 7.49
CA ALA A 22 -5.27 -36.05 7.66
C ALA A 22 -4.97 -34.97 8.73
N GLU A 23 -4.14 -35.31 9.75
CA GLU A 23 -3.23 -34.33 10.34
C GLU A 23 -1.86 -34.41 9.71
N PRO A 24 -1.24 -33.25 9.62
CA PRO A 24 0.16 -33.09 9.92
C PRO A 24 0.35 -32.88 11.44
N GLN A 25 1.01 -33.82 12.14
CA GLN A 25 1.50 -33.55 13.49
C GLN A 25 2.73 -32.66 13.35
N ALA A 26 2.52 -31.37 13.58
CA ALA A 26 3.49 -30.33 13.31
C ALA A 26 4.01 -29.75 14.63
N VAL A 27 5.24 -30.10 15.01
CA VAL A 27 5.74 -29.91 16.39
C VAL A 27 6.98 -29.05 16.39
N GLY A 28 7.04 -28.06 17.29
CA GLY A 28 8.25 -27.26 17.51
C GLY A 28 9.42 -28.10 18.02
N GLU A 29 10.62 -27.84 17.51
CA GLU A 29 11.83 -28.49 18.01
C GLU A 29 12.02 -28.30 19.53
N ASN A 30 12.57 -29.31 20.20
CA ASN A 30 12.74 -29.37 21.66
C ASN A 30 11.43 -29.28 22.48
N LYS A 31 10.27 -29.52 21.87
CA LYS A 31 8.98 -29.70 22.58
C LYS A 31 8.65 -31.17 22.80
N ASP A 32 7.66 -31.40 23.63
CA ASP A 32 7.06 -32.72 23.81
C ASP A 32 5.91 -32.89 22.80
N VAL A 33 5.81 -34.04 22.13
CA VAL A 33 4.69 -34.41 21.26
C VAL A 33 3.90 -35.57 21.86
N ASP A 34 2.58 -35.49 21.79
CA ASP A 34 1.68 -36.62 22.03
C ASP A 34 1.18 -37.18 20.69
N ILE A 35 1.68 -38.36 20.30
CA ILE A 35 1.16 -39.13 19.16
C ILE A 35 -0.10 -39.87 19.63
N PRO A 36 -1.30 -39.60 19.08
CA PRO A 36 -2.52 -40.30 19.48
C PRO A 36 -2.47 -41.77 19.02
N THR A 37 -2.90 -42.68 19.90
CA THR A 37 -2.82 -44.14 19.63
C THR A 37 -4.17 -44.83 19.54
N TYR A 38 -5.26 -44.11 19.82
CA TYR A 38 -6.66 -44.52 19.59
C TYR A 38 -7.01 -45.93 20.12
N ILE A 39 -6.51 -46.26 21.33
CA ILE A 39 -6.90 -47.47 22.04
C ILE A 39 -8.34 -47.29 22.55
N MET A 40 -9.30 -47.98 21.92
CA MET A 40 -10.71 -47.88 22.28
C MET A 40 -11.02 -48.53 23.64
N ASN A 41 -11.06 -47.74 24.71
CA ASN A 41 -11.67 -48.13 25.97
C ASN A 41 -13.21 -48.14 25.83
N LEU A 42 -13.81 -49.29 25.49
CA LEU A 42 -15.25 -49.47 25.59
C LEU A 42 -15.59 -49.72 27.06
N GLY A 43 -16.16 -48.71 27.74
CA GLY A 43 -16.49 -48.84 29.16
C GLY A 43 -17.29 -50.12 29.48
N ARG A 44 -16.77 -50.92 30.42
CA ARG A 44 -17.37 -52.12 31.06
C ARG A 44 -17.10 -53.52 30.48
N ALA A 45 -16.49 -53.71 29.30
CA ALA A 45 -15.82 -54.97 28.91
C ALA A 45 -15.12 -54.88 27.52
N PRO A 46 -13.88 -54.38 27.41
CA PRO A 46 -12.86 -55.14 26.67
C PRO A 46 -11.41 -54.91 27.15
N LEU A 47 -11.18 -54.64 28.44
CA LEU A 47 -9.80 -54.66 28.99
C LEU A 47 -9.10 -56.03 28.76
N LEU A 48 -9.88 -57.08 28.45
CA LEU A 48 -9.46 -58.44 28.14
C LEU A 48 -9.25 -58.74 26.64
N LEU A 49 -9.27 -57.73 25.76
CA LEU A 49 -9.15 -57.95 24.30
C LEU A 49 -7.89 -57.36 23.64
N LEU A 50 -7.13 -56.49 24.29
CA LEU A 50 -5.88 -55.96 23.71
C LEU A 50 -4.72 -56.90 24.03
N GLN A 51 -4.12 -57.53 23.03
CA GLN A 51 -2.95 -58.39 23.23
C GLN A 51 -1.68 -57.56 23.28
N SER A 52 -1.39 -56.82 22.21
CA SER A 52 -0.19 -55.99 22.15
C SER A 52 -0.42 -54.71 21.34
N PHE A 53 0.27 -53.66 21.75
CA PHE A 53 0.34 -52.39 21.02
C PHE A 53 1.80 -52.12 20.67
N ASN A 54 2.09 -51.82 19.40
CA ASN A 54 3.44 -51.61 18.89
C ASN A 54 3.52 -50.28 18.13
N VAL A 55 4.51 -49.45 18.46
CA VAL A 55 4.88 -48.25 17.68
C VAL A 55 6.24 -48.46 17.04
N SER A 56 6.30 -48.33 15.71
CA SER A 56 7.54 -48.41 14.93
C SER A 56 7.63 -47.20 14.00
N LYS A 57 8.82 -46.61 13.88
CA LYS A 57 9.09 -45.65 12.80
C LYS A 57 9.28 -46.45 11.51
N ILE A 58 8.61 -46.14 10.40
CA ILE A 58 8.58 -47.02 9.22
C ILE A 58 9.99 -47.28 8.62
N SER A 59 10.92 -46.33 8.77
CA SER A 59 12.33 -46.53 8.39
C SER A 59 13.04 -47.62 9.20
N ASN A 60 12.60 -47.84 10.44
CA ASN A 60 13.20 -48.72 11.43
C ASN A 60 12.16 -49.79 11.78
N GLN A 61 12.11 -50.89 11.01
CA GLN A 61 11.06 -51.93 11.09
C GLN A 61 10.93 -52.64 12.46
N ILE A 62 11.77 -52.29 13.43
CA ILE A 62 11.75 -52.77 14.81
C ILE A 62 10.78 -51.89 15.62
N PRO A 63 9.81 -52.46 16.38
CA PRO A 63 9.01 -51.68 17.31
C PRO A 63 9.91 -50.96 18.30
N GLN A 64 9.84 -49.62 18.29
CA GLN A 64 10.62 -48.77 19.19
C GLN A 64 10.03 -48.78 20.59
N ILE A 65 8.71 -48.98 20.67
CA ILE A 65 7.92 -49.10 21.90
C ILE A 65 6.87 -50.17 21.69
N SER A 66 6.67 -51.02 22.69
CA SER A 66 5.56 -51.96 22.73
C SER A 66 5.00 -52.11 24.14
N LEU A 67 3.70 -52.29 24.21
CA LEU A 67 2.92 -52.55 25.42
C LEU A 67 2.30 -53.95 25.28
N ASP A 68 2.46 -54.80 26.30
CA ASP A 68 1.85 -56.13 26.35
C ASP A 68 0.86 -56.19 27.52
N ALA A 69 -0.40 -56.47 27.21
CA ALA A 69 -1.51 -56.51 28.18
C ALA A 69 -2.22 -57.87 28.19
N ARG A 70 -1.58 -58.93 27.67
CA ARG A 70 -2.19 -60.27 27.56
C ARG A 70 -2.59 -60.89 28.90
N ASN A 71 -1.87 -60.57 29.97
CA ASN A 71 -2.00 -61.22 31.28
C ASN A 71 -2.46 -60.28 32.41
N GLU A 72 -2.48 -58.96 32.19
CA GLU A 72 -2.78 -57.96 33.22
C GLU A 72 -3.62 -56.79 32.66
N PRO A 73 -4.42 -56.10 33.49
CA PRO A 73 -5.17 -54.92 33.06
C PRO A 73 -4.24 -53.85 32.46
N LEU A 74 -4.75 -53.09 31.48
CA LEU A 74 -3.96 -52.09 30.73
C LEU A 74 -3.19 -51.12 31.66
N GLU A 75 -3.77 -50.74 32.80
CA GLU A 75 -3.16 -49.86 33.82
C GLU A 75 -1.86 -50.40 34.44
N HIS A 76 -1.68 -51.73 34.45
CA HIS A 76 -0.50 -52.43 34.97
C HIS A 76 0.37 -53.03 33.84
N ALA A 77 -0.06 -52.92 32.58
CA ALA A 77 0.60 -53.53 31.44
C ALA A 77 2.05 -53.07 31.29
N THR A 78 2.97 -54.02 31.14
CA THR A 78 4.39 -53.72 30.98
C THR A 78 4.64 -53.08 29.62
N HIS A 79 5.17 -51.85 29.64
CA HIS A 79 5.70 -51.19 28.45
C HIS A 79 7.21 -51.43 28.37
N TRP A 80 7.71 -51.69 27.17
CA TRP A 80 9.13 -51.65 26.88
C TRP A 80 9.38 -50.67 25.74
N ALA A 81 10.41 -49.86 25.89
CA ALA A 81 10.96 -49.02 24.84
C ALA A 81 12.41 -49.46 24.59
N MET A 82 12.89 -49.36 23.35
CA MET A 82 14.29 -49.71 23.07
C MET A 82 15.24 -48.81 23.85
N SER A 83 16.35 -49.36 24.36
CA SER A 83 17.32 -48.64 25.21
C SER A 83 18.16 -47.56 24.49
N ASN A 84 17.73 -47.11 23.31
CA ASN A 84 18.34 -46.01 22.58
C ASN A 84 17.83 -44.64 23.08
N GLU A 85 18.41 -43.55 22.56
CA GLU A 85 18.02 -42.17 22.92
C GLU A 85 16.56 -41.82 22.59
N PHE A 86 15.86 -42.62 21.79
CA PHE A 86 14.43 -42.45 21.56
C PHE A 86 13.64 -43.04 22.72
N GLY A 87 13.92 -44.27 23.13
CA GLY A 87 13.16 -44.95 24.18
C GLY A 87 13.25 -44.26 25.55
N SER A 88 14.40 -43.69 25.90
CA SER A 88 14.57 -42.92 27.15
C SER A 88 13.78 -41.60 27.19
N ARG A 89 13.41 -41.06 26.03
CA ARG A 89 12.59 -39.85 25.89
C ARG A 89 11.11 -40.16 25.63
N SER A 90 10.76 -41.43 25.43
CA SER A 90 9.42 -41.84 25.00
C SER A 90 8.65 -42.53 26.13
N ASN A 91 7.42 -42.10 26.38
CA ASN A 91 6.57 -42.67 27.42
C ASN A 91 5.15 -42.90 26.90
N PHE A 92 4.59 -44.08 27.18
CA PHE A 92 3.21 -44.40 26.80
C PHE A 92 2.24 -44.00 27.91
N LEU A 93 1.38 -43.03 27.63
CA LEU A 93 0.38 -42.52 28.57
C LEU A 93 -0.98 -43.13 28.25
N ILE A 94 -1.47 -43.99 29.13
CA ILE A 94 -2.84 -44.49 29.11
C ILE A 94 -3.76 -43.43 29.72
N GLY A 95 -4.93 -43.24 29.13
CA GLY A 95 -5.99 -42.40 29.70
C GLY A 95 -7.31 -43.15 29.78
N ASN A 96 -8.26 -42.57 30.52
CA ASN A 96 -9.46 -43.27 30.99
C ASN A 96 -10.53 -43.51 29.91
N ASP A 97 -10.34 -43.00 28.69
CA ASP A 97 -11.31 -43.01 27.60
C ASP A 97 -10.68 -43.40 26.25
N SER A 98 -11.50 -43.71 25.25
CA SER A 98 -11.10 -44.30 23.96
C SER A 98 -10.16 -43.46 23.09
N THR A 99 -9.88 -42.22 23.50
CA THR A 99 -9.12 -41.23 22.75
C THR A 99 -7.90 -40.68 23.49
N SER A 100 -7.75 -40.94 24.80
CA SER A 100 -6.71 -40.33 25.62
C SER A 100 -5.41 -41.13 25.75
N SER A 101 -5.38 -42.37 25.24
CA SER A 101 -4.14 -43.16 25.15
C SER A 101 -3.21 -42.61 24.05
N ARG A 102 -2.01 -42.19 24.44
CA ARG A 102 -1.06 -41.43 23.61
C ARG A 102 0.38 -41.76 23.93
N LEU A 103 1.22 -41.79 22.90
CA LEU A 103 2.66 -41.88 23.03
C LEU A 103 3.24 -40.47 23.16
N ARG A 104 3.80 -40.12 24.32
CA ARG A 104 4.60 -38.92 24.49
C ARG A 104 6.03 -39.15 24.05
N ILE A 105 6.60 -38.27 23.22
CA ILE A 105 8.04 -38.17 22.98
C ILE A 105 8.48 -36.81 23.50
N SER A 106 9.33 -36.79 24.52
CA SER A 106 9.81 -35.56 25.13
C SER A 106 11.04 -34.99 24.40
N LYS A 107 11.12 -33.66 24.31
CA LYS A 107 12.20 -32.93 23.62
C LYS A 107 12.52 -33.51 22.23
N VAL A 108 11.58 -33.36 21.28
CA VAL A 108 11.77 -33.86 19.91
C VAL A 108 12.94 -33.20 19.20
N VAL A 109 13.71 -34.00 18.45
CA VAL A 109 14.88 -33.59 17.67
C VAL A 109 14.70 -33.94 16.20
N GLN A 110 15.47 -33.32 15.29
CA GLN A 110 15.30 -33.50 13.84
C GLN A 110 15.26 -34.98 13.37
N SER A 111 16.01 -35.87 14.02
CA SER A 111 16.04 -37.31 13.72
C SER A 111 14.76 -38.07 14.10
N ASP A 112 13.87 -37.49 14.93
CA ASP A 112 12.58 -38.08 15.28
C ASP A 112 11.57 -37.96 14.12
N GLN A 113 11.72 -36.98 13.22
CA GLN A 113 10.81 -36.72 12.09
C GLN A 113 10.61 -37.94 11.19
N GLY A 114 9.36 -38.22 10.81
CA GLY A 114 8.99 -39.28 9.88
C GLY A 114 7.65 -39.96 10.21
N ILE A 115 7.36 -41.02 9.46
CA ILE A 115 6.09 -41.75 9.58
C ILE A 115 6.21 -42.85 10.66
N TYR A 116 5.38 -42.74 11.68
CA TYR A 116 5.17 -43.73 12.73
C TYR A 116 3.99 -44.64 12.37
N ARG A 117 4.14 -45.95 12.62
CA ARG A 117 3.11 -46.97 12.47
C ARG A 117 2.70 -47.45 13.86
N CYS A 118 1.44 -47.26 14.19
CA CYS A 118 0.79 -47.78 15.39
C CYS A 118 0.01 -49.05 15.02
N ARG A 119 0.43 -50.20 15.55
CA ARG A 119 -0.22 -51.51 15.36
C ARG A 119 -0.88 -51.93 16.67
N ILE A 120 -2.18 -52.22 16.63
CA ILE A 120 -2.98 -52.73 17.76
C ILE A 120 -3.45 -54.14 17.41
N ASP A 121 -3.00 -55.14 18.15
CA ASP A 121 -3.44 -56.53 18.03
C ASP A 121 -4.51 -56.85 19.09
N TYR A 122 -5.64 -57.39 18.65
CA TYR A 122 -6.75 -57.78 19.53
C TYR A 122 -6.93 -59.30 19.55
N ASN A 123 -7.41 -59.84 20.67
CA ASN A 123 -7.58 -61.29 20.86
C ASN A 123 -8.65 -61.89 19.93
N ASN A 124 -9.79 -61.20 19.79
CA ASN A 124 -10.97 -61.67 19.05
C ASN A 124 -11.36 -60.71 17.89
N SER A 125 -10.44 -59.88 17.40
CA SER A 125 -10.73 -58.87 16.37
C SER A 125 -9.52 -58.61 15.47
N PRO A 126 -9.68 -58.24 14.19
CA PRO A 126 -8.54 -57.98 13.30
C PRO A 126 -7.59 -56.88 13.82
N THR A 127 -6.29 -57.09 13.63
CA THR A 127 -5.24 -56.11 13.94
C THR A 127 -5.50 -54.77 13.24
N LYS A 128 -5.60 -53.69 14.00
CA LYS A 128 -5.72 -52.34 13.45
C LYS A 128 -4.34 -51.72 13.25
N ASN A 129 -4.17 -50.99 12.15
CA ASN A 129 -2.93 -50.32 11.81
C ASN A 129 -3.22 -48.86 11.43
N TYR A 130 -2.56 -47.94 12.12
CA TYR A 130 -2.62 -46.51 11.85
C TYR A 130 -1.22 -46.00 11.47
N LYS A 131 -1.17 -44.93 10.68
CA LYS A 131 0.06 -44.21 10.36
C LYS A 131 -0.09 -42.75 10.77
N VAL A 132 0.92 -42.20 11.44
CA VAL A 132 1.00 -40.78 11.82
C VAL A 132 2.29 -40.21 11.25
N ASN A 133 2.22 -39.07 10.58
CA ASN A 133 3.41 -38.39 10.05
C ASN A 133 3.83 -37.26 11.00
N LEU A 134 4.90 -37.48 11.76
CA LEU A 134 5.50 -36.45 12.60
C LEU A 134 6.40 -35.57 11.74
N THR A 135 6.04 -34.30 11.60
CA THR A 135 6.83 -33.27 10.92
C THR A 135 7.24 -32.21 11.93
N LEU A 136 8.49 -31.76 11.90
CA LEU A 136 8.95 -30.74 12.82
C LEU A 136 8.80 -29.36 12.19
N ILE A 137 8.22 -28.43 12.96
CA ILE A 137 8.17 -27.02 12.60
C ILE A 137 9.34 -26.28 13.25
N VAL A 138 10.19 -25.71 12.41
CA VAL A 138 11.15 -24.69 12.82
C VAL A 138 10.57 -23.34 12.41
N GLN A 139 10.52 -22.40 13.35
CA GLN A 139 10.09 -21.02 13.08
C GLN A 139 11.21 -20.26 12.35
N PRO A 140 10.89 -19.48 11.30
CA PRO A 140 11.87 -18.65 10.61
C PRO A 140 12.23 -17.37 11.40
N SER A 141 13.18 -16.60 10.89
CA SER A 141 13.44 -15.22 11.36
C SER A 141 12.23 -14.31 11.17
N GLU A 142 12.21 -13.19 11.88
CA GLU A 142 11.30 -12.09 11.54
C GLU A 142 11.56 -11.61 10.09
N PRO A 143 10.51 -11.23 9.33
CA PRO A 143 10.65 -10.70 7.98
C PRO A 143 11.32 -9.32 7.97
N ILE A 144 12.32 -9.17 7.10
CA ILE A 144 13.03 -7.91 6.84
C ILE A 144 12.63 -7.41 5.46
N ILE A 145 12.26 -6.14 5.34
CA ILE A 145 11.86 -5.52 4.06
C ILE A 145 12.99 -4.64 3.56
N TYR A 146 13.32 -4.75 2.28
CA TYR A 146 14.34 -3.98 1.58
C TYR A 146 13.74 -3.14 0.44
N ASP A 147 14.34 -1.99 0.18
CA ASP A 147 14.05 -1.15 -0.99
C ASP A 147 14.82 -1.62 -2.24
N ALA A 148 14.61 -0.93 -3.36
CA ALA A 148 15.30 -1.20 -4.63
C ALA A 148 16.83 -0.95 -4.60
N GLN A 149 17.34 -0.32 -3.53
CA GLN A 149 18.77 -0.10 -3.30
C GLN A 149 19.35 -1.11 -2.29
N GLY A 150 18.56 -2.08 -1.82
CA GLY A 150 18.99 -3.08 -0.84
C GLY A 150 19.11 -2.55 0.58
N ARG A 151 18.49 -1.41 0.92
CA ARG A 151 18.48 -0.84 2.28
C ARG A 151 17.25 -1.30 3.04
N GLU A 152 17.40 -1.58 4.34
CA GLU A 152 16.28 -1.99 5.19
C GLU A 152 15.25 -0.85 5.34
N VAL A 153 13.98 -1.19 5.15
CA VAL A 153 12.84 -0.30 5.25
C VAL A 153 12.24 -0.39 6.65
N ILE A 154 12.48 0.65 7.45
CA ILE A 154 12.03 0.70 8.86
C ILE A 154 10.81 1.63 8.96
N GLY A 155 9.62 1.03 9.03
CA GLY A 155 8.34 1.70 9.30
C GLY A 155 7.74 2.49 8.12
N VAL A 156 8.55 3.15 7.29
CA VAL A 156 8.09 3.92 6.12
C VAL A 156 8.81 3.46 4.85
N ALA A 157 8.03 3.10 3.82
CA ALA A 157 8.50 2.72 2.50
C ALA A 157 8.31 3.88 1.51
N GLY A 158 9.40 4.32 0.86
CA GLY A 158 9.37 5.41 -0.12
C GLY A 158 10.38 6.52 0.25
N PRO A 159 10.16 7.77 -0.20
CA PRO A 159 8.99 8.24 -0.96
C PRO A 159 8.99 7.74 -2.42
N PHE A 160 7.85 7.20 -2.87
CA PHE A 160 7.60 6.86 -4.27
C PHE A 160 6.93 8.03 -5.01
N MET A 161 6.73 7.94 -6.32
CA MET A 161 6.06 8.98 -7.12
C MET A 161 4.78 8.45 -7.75
N GLU A 162 3.71 9.23 -7.74
CA GLU A 162 2.44 8.91 -8.43
C GLU A 162 2.69 8.61 -9.92
N GLY A 163 2.19 7.48 -10.42
CA GLY A 163 2.36 7.07 -11.82
C GLY A 163 3.69 6.39 -12.19
N TYR A 164 4.65 6.34 -11.27
CA TYR A 164 5.89 5.56 -11.40
C TYR A 164 5.75 4.20 -10.71
N ASP A 165 6.73 3.34 -10.87
CA ASP A 165 6.71 1.99 -10.30
C ASP A 165 7.34 1.98 -8.89
N LEU A 166 6.81 1.13 -7.99
CA LEU A 166 7.47 0.82 -6.72
C LEU A 166 7.96 -0.63 -6.69
N PHE A 167 9.00 -0.84 -5.88
CA PHE A 167 9.59 -2.15 -5.61
C PHE A 167 9.91 -2.28 -4.12
N LEU A 168 9.54 -3.42 -3.53
CA LEU A 168 9.93 -3.83 -2.19
C LEU A 168 10.25 -5.32 -2.19
N SER A 169 11.25 -5.73 -1.43
CA SER A 169 11.59 -7.15 -1.27
C SER A 169 11.49 -7.57 0.19
N CYS A 170 10.75 -8.64 0.47
CA CYS A 170 10.66 -9.21 1.81
C CYS A 170 11.51 -10.48 1.92
N HIS A 171 12.44 -10.48 2.87
CA HIS A 171 13.45 -11.52 3.07
C HIS A 171 13.20 -12.23 4.42
N VAL A 172 13.31 -13.56 4.40
CA VAL A 172 13.08 -14.44 5.55
C VAL A 172 14.15 -15.52 5.58
N VAL A 173 14.79 -15.74 6.74
CA VAL A 173 15.86 -16.74 6.90
C VAL A 173 15.39 -17.89 7.78
N GLY A 174 15.64 -19.12 7.31
CA GLY A 174 15.31 -20.36 8.00
C GLY A 174 13.84 -20.77 7.81
N GLY A 175 13.33 -21.52 8.79
CA GLY A 175 12.01 -22.14 8.73
C GLY A 175 12.05 -23.56 8.15
N HIS A 176 11.32 -24.48 8.78
CA HIS A 176 11.05 -25.82 8.24
C HIS A 176 9.59 -26.19 8.55
N PRO A 177 8.79 -26.71 7.60
CA PRO A 177 8.98 -26.62 6.14
C PRO A 177 9.29 -25.20 5.66
N ARG A 178 9.68 -25.02 4.40
CA ARG A 178 10.02 -23.67 3.89
C ARG A 178 8.80 -22.74 4.02
N PRO A 179 8.95 -21.54 4.61
CA PRO A 179 7.82 -20.64 4.82
C PRO A 179 7.31 -20.07 3.51
N LYS A 180 5.99 -19.86 3.41
CA LYS A 180 5.38 -19.05 2.36
C LYS A 180 5.53 -17.56 2.73
N VAL A 181 6.07 -16.76 1.81
CA VAL A 181 6.25 -15.30 1.98
C VAL A 181 5.34 -14.58 1.00
N THR A 182 4.50 -13.67 1.51
CA THR A 182 3.41 -13.03 0.74
C THR A 182 3.26 -11.56 1.10
N TRP A 183 2.84 -10.75 0.14
CA TRP A 183 2.52 -9.33 0.35
C TRP A 183 1.02 -9.09 0.41
N TRP A 184 0.62 -8.23 1.35
CA TRP A 184 -0.77 -7.88 1.60
C TRP A 184 -0.92 -6.36 1.76
N SER A 185 -2.05 -5.82 1.34
CA SER A 185 -2.52 -4.48 1.74
C SER A 185 -3.83 -4.65 2.50
N GLU A 186 -3.85 -4.16 3.73
CA GLU A 186 -4.87 -4.52 4.73
C GLU A 186 -5.06 -6.04 4.87
N ASP A 187 -6.09 -6.59 4.22
CA ASP A 187 -6.45 -8.02 4.15
C ASP A 187 -6.65 -8.50 2.69
N THR A 188 -6.17 -7.74 1.71
CA THR A 188 -6.10 -8.19 0.30
C THR A 188 -4.71 -8.73 0.00
N LEU A 189 -4.62 -9.95 -0.52
CA LEU A 189 -3.38 -10.52 -1.05
C LEU A 189 -2.98 -9.73 -2.32
N LEU A 190 -1.75 -9.24 -2.34
CA LEU A 190 -1.17 -8.49 -3.45
C LEU A 190 -0.26 -9.36 -4.32
N ASP A 191 0.55 -10.20 -3.68
CA ASP A 191 1.49 -11.09 -4.33
C ASP A 191 1.85 -12.29 -3.43
N ASP A 192 2.00 -13.47 -4.02
CA ASP A 192 2.50 -14.68 -3.36
C ASP A 192 3.62 -15.42 -4.14
N VAL A 193 4.24 -14.76 -5.13
CA VAL A 193 5.35 -15.28 -5.91
C VAL A 193 6.64 -15.15 -5.10
N MET A 194 7.17 -16.28 -4.66
CA MET A 194 8.37 -16.34 -3.83
C MET A 194 9.50 -17.17 -4.46
N GLU A 195 10.72 -16.74 -4.22
CA GLU A 195 11.95 -17.40 -4.63
C GLU A 195 12.68 -17.96 -3.41
N SER A 196 13.31 -19.13 -3.57
CA SER A 196 14.21 -19.69 -2.56
C SER A 196 15.67 -19.51 -2.99
N VAL A 197 16.38 -18.61 -2.31
CA VAL A 197 17.78 -18.31 -2.59
C VAL A 197 18.67 -19.20 -1.72
N GLY A 198 19.18 -20.28 -2.30
CA GLY A 198 20.02 -21.24 -1.59
C GLY A 198 19.25 -22.11 -0.58
N PRO A 199 19.86 -22.54 0.54
CA PRO A 199 19.23 -23.48 1.47
C PRO A 199 18.24 -22.80 2.43
N THR A 200 18.51 -21.58 2.88
CA THR A 200 17.87 -20.95 4.05
C THR A 200 17.12 -19.66 3.78
N LEU A 201 17.38 -18.94 2.69
CA LEU A 201 16.74 -17.65 2.40
C LEU A 201 15.52 -17.83 1.49
N THR A 202 14.37 -17.33 1.92
CA THR A 202 13.15 -17.18 1.09
C THR A 202 12.87 -15.70 0.89
N VAL A 203 12.56 -15.31 -0.33
CA VAL A 203 12.35 -13.92 -0.75
C VAL A 203 11.04 -13.80 -1.51
N ASN A 204 10.28 -12.73 -1.28
CA ASN A 204 9.22 -12.29 -2.19
C ASN A 204 9.50 -10.85 -2.65
N GLN A 205 9.59 -10.65 -3.97
CA GLN A 205 9.85 -9.37 -4.62
C GLN A 205 8.54 -8.77 -5.14
N TYR A 206 7.98 -7.80 -4.41
CA TYR A 206 6.77 -7.11 -4.82
C TYR A 206 7.10 -5.92 -5.71
N PHE A 207 6.74 -6.06 -6.99
CA PHE A 207 6.77 -4.99 -7.97
C PHE A 207 5.35 -4.48 -8.24
N ARG A 208 5.13 -3.18 -8.11
CA ARG A 208 3.83 -2.55 -8.41
C ARG A 208 4.02 -1.40 -9.40
N PRO A 209 3.64 -1.58 -10.67
CA PRO A 209 3.73 -0.52 -11.65
C PRO A 209 2.65 0.54 -11.43
N ASN A 210 2.90 1.75 -11.93
CA ASN A 210 1.95 2.87 -11.98
C ASN A 210 1.25 3.12 -10.62
N VAL A 211 2.03 3.61 -9.66
CA VAL A 211 1.61 3.86 -8.28
C VAL A 211 0.43 4.83 -8.22
N SER A 212 -0.71 4.30 -7.77
CA SER A 212 -1.94 5.06 -7.55
C SER A 212 -1.85 5.92 -6.28
N ARG A 213 -2.57 7.04 -6.31
CA ARG A 213 -2.81 7.93 -5.15
C ARG A 213 -3.38 7.20 -3.93
N THR A 214 -4.08 6.08 -4.14
CA THR A 214 -4.63 5.23 -3.08
C THR A 214 -3.57 4.47 -2.27
N LEU A 215 -2.34 4.37 -2.76
CA LEU A 215 -1.22 3.81 -1.99
C LEU A 215 -0.66 4.81 -0.97
N TYR A 216 -0.93 6.10 -1.09
CA TYR A 216 -0.46 7.10 -0.13
C TYR A 216 -0.98 6.78 1.27
N ASN A 217 -0.05 6.65 2.23
CA ASN A 217 -0.33 6.32 3.62
C ASN A 217 -0.94 4.92 3.86
N SER A 218 -1.01 4.07 2.83
CA SER A 218 -1.44 2.67 2.95
C SER A 218 -0.42 1.81 3.71
N LYS A 219 -0.87 0.68 4.24
CA LYS A 219 -0.06 -0.26 5.02
C LYS A 219 0.20 -1.53 4.21
N LEU A 220 1.44 -1.72 3.78
CA LEU A 220 1.88 -2.98 3.17
C LEU A 220 2.42 -3.90 4.27
N LYS A 221 1.92 -5.15 4.27
CA LYS A 221 2.22 -6.18 5.25
C LYS A 221 2.89 -7.35 4.53
N CYS A 222 4.16 -7.61 4.81
CA CYS A 222 4.76 -8.90 4.46
C CYS A 222 4.30 -9.92 5.50
N ARG A 223 3.56 -10.95 5.07
CA ARG A 223 3.08 -12.06 5.90
C ARG A 223 3.85 -13.32 5.57
N VAL A 224 4.35 -14.00 6.61
CA VAL A 224 5.17 -15.20 6.54
C VAL A 224 4.45 -16.31 7.29
N SER A 225 4.11 -17.41 6.62
CA SER A 225 3.47 -18.58 7.24
C SER A 225 4.25 -19.85 6.96
N VAL A 226 4.43 -20.72 7.96
CA VAL A 226 5.13 -22.02 7.78
C VAL A 226 4.12 -23.11 7.40
N THR A 227 2.96 -23.09 8.05
CA THR A 227 1.77 -23.88 7.74
C THR A 227 0.52 -23.02 7.90
N GLU A 228 -0.61 -23.43 7.32
CA GLU A 228 -1.89 -22.70 7.40
C GLU A 228 -2.36 -22.45 8.85
N THR A 229 -2.05 -23.38 9.76
CA THR A 229 -2.39 -23.30 11.19
C THR A 229 -1.36 -22.52 12.02
N SER A 230 -0.14 -22.32 11.51
CA SER A 230 0.92 -21.62 12.26
C SER A 230 0.62 -20.11 12.37
N PRO A 231 0.89 -19.46 13.52
CA PRO A 231 0.77 -18.01 13.61
C PRO A 231 1.77 -17.36 12.64
N SER A 232 1.26 -16.52 11.73
CA SER A 232 2.10 -15.86 10.73
C SER A 232 2.92 -14.73 11.35
N LEU A 233 4.20 -14.63 10.99
CA LEU A 233 5.01 -13.44 11.28
C LEU A 233 4.64 -12.34 10.29
N VAL A 234 4.53 -11.09 10.77
CA VAL A 234 4.09 -9.95 9.94
C VAL A 234 4.99 -8.74 10.17
N LYS A 235 5.56 -8.20 9.09
CA LYS A 235 6.22 -6.88 9.09
C LYS A 235 5.34 -5.91 8.32
N GLU A 236 4.96 -4.80 8.95
CA GLU A 236 4.18 -3.73 8.34
C GLU A 236 5.06 -2.51 8.02
N VAL A 237 4.86 -1.93 6.84
CA VAL A 237 5.46 -0.64 6.45
C VAL A 237 4.39 0.27 5.85
N ARG A 238 4.45 1.55 6.19
CA ARG A 238 3.54 2.60 5.69
C ARG A 238 4.13 3.19 4.40
N VAL A 239 3.35 3.27 3.34
CA VAL A 239 3.83 3.76 2.04
C VAL A 239 3.75 5.29 1.98
N GLU A 240 4.86 5.93 1.65
CA GLU A 240 4.93 7.36 1.35
C GLU A 240 5.01 7.57 -0.16
N VAL A 241 4.18 8.49 -0.69
CA VAL A 241 4.08 8.77 -2.13
C VAL A 241 3.97 10.27 -2.33
N TYR A 242 4.78 10.82 -3.23
CA TYR A 242 4.61 12.17 -3.73
C TYR A 242 3.50 12.21 -4.79
N LEU A 243 2.46 12.98 -4.48
CA LEU A 243 1.25 13.12 -5.29
C LEU A 243 1.26 14.48 -6.01
N LYS A 244 1.08 14.49 -7.33
CA LYS A 244 0.98 15.73 -8.12
C LYS A 244 -0.32 16.49 -7.76
N PRO A 245 -0.43 17.82 -7.98
CA PRO A 245 -1.72 18.50 -7.87
C PRO A 245 -2.78 17.81 -8.75
N LYS A 246 -4.02 17.64 -8.24
CA LYS A 246 -5.11 17.01 -9.01
C LYS A 246 -6.08 18.03 -9.62
N PHE A 247 -6.25 19.15 -8.94
CA PHE A 247 -7.18 20.20 -9.34
C PHE A 247 -6.66 21.55 -8.84
N VAL A 248 -6.95 22.59 -9.61
CA VAL A 248 -6.75 24.01 -9.28
C VAL A 248 -8.11 24.67 -9.51
N LYS A 249 -8.48 25.64 -8.65
CA LYS A 249 -9.64 26.50 -8.83
C LYS A 249 -9.27 27.95 -8.51
N MET A 250 -9.53 28.85 -9.45
CA MET A 250 -9.30 30.27 -9.31
C MET A 250 -10.64 31.03 -9.20
N ASN A 251 -10.74 31.95 -8.24
CA ASN A 251 -11.95 32.70 -7.94
C ASN A 251 -11.59 34.18 -7.74
N VAL A 252 -12.40 35.09 -8.29
CA VAL A 252 -12.27 36.53 -8.05
C VAL A 252 -13.09 36.89 -6.79
N MET A 253 -12.46 37.54 -5.81
CA MET A 253 -13.12 37.86 -4.53
C MET A 253 -13.95 39.16 -4.56
N SER A 254 -13.94 39.90 -5.68
CA SER A 254 -14.82 41.06 -5.90
C SER A 254 -15.21 41.16 -7.37
N THR A 255 -16.41 41.69 -7.65
CA THR A 255 -17.03 41.68 -8.97
C THR A 255 -16.80 42.93 -9.81
N LEU A 256 -16.09 43.94 -9.29
CA LEU A 256 -15.92 45.24 -9.97
C LEU A 256 -14.43 45.65 -10.04
N LEU A 257 -13.76 45.15 -11.06
CA LEU A 257 -12.36 45.45 -11.38
C LEU A 257 -12.23 46.90 -11.88
N SER A 258 -11.68 47.79 -11.04
CA SER A 258 -11.41 49.19 -11.41
C SER A 258 -9.91 49.46 -11.45
N SER A 259 -9.41 50.02 -12.55
CA SER A 259 -8.00 50.40 -12.71
C SER A 259 -7.50 51.22 -11.53
N GLY A 260 -6.35 50.81 -10.99
CA GLY A 260 -5.68 51.49 -9.87
C GLY A 260 -6.23 51.15 -8.48
N ARG A 261 -7.21 50.24 -8.34
CA ARG A 261 -7.67 49.73 -7.04
C ARG A 261 -7.10 48.32 -6.77
N PRO A 262 -6.56 48.04 -5.57
CA PRO A 262 -6.14 46.67 -5.22
C PRO A 262 -7.32 45.70 -5.22
N GLN A 263 -7.14 44.57 -5.88
CA GLN A 263 -8.09 43.47 -6.01
C GLN A 263 -7.49 42.19 -5.41
N GLN A 264 -8.34 41.34 -4.83
CA GLN A 264 -7.96 40.01 -4.37
C GLN A 264 -8.44 38.90 -5.33
N TYR A 265 -7.52 38.01 -5.67
CA TYR A 265 -7.77 36.78 -6.41
C TYR A 265 -7.38 35.60 -5.51
N GLN A 266 -8.24 34.59 -5.41
CA GLN A 266 -7.98 33.40 -4.61
C GLN A 266 -7.78 32.21 -5.54
N CYS A 267 -6.69 31.47 -5.34
CA CYS A 267 -6.41 30.22 -6.01
C CYS A 267 -6.32 29.10 -4.97
N ASP A 268 -7.13 28.07 -5.12
CA ASP A 268 -7.09 26.86 -4.30
C ASP A 268 -6.60 25.69 -5.15
N THR A 269 -5.77 24.81 -4.57
CA THR A 269 -5.31 23.58 -5.21
C THR A 269 -5.41 22.40 -4.25
N TRP A 270 -5.70 21.22 -4.80
CA TRP A 270 -6.01 20.03 -4.01
C TRP A 270 -5.20 18.80 -4.42
N GLY A 271 -4.88 18.00 -3.41
CA GLY A 271 -4.38 16.64 -3.56
C GLY A 271 -2.86 16.52 -3.73
N SER A 272 -2.11 17.61 -3.68
CA SER A 272 -0.65 17.58 -3.73
C SER A 272 -0.07 17.12 -2.40
N VAL A 273 0.86 16.16 -2.43
CA VAL A 273 1.65 15.74 -1.27
C VAL A 273 3.13 15.72 -1.65
N PRO A 274 4.01 16.52 -1.03
CA PRO A 274 3.73 17.60 -0.10
C PRO A 274 2.83 18.71 -0.70
N PRO A 275 2.33 19.66 0.12
CA PRO A 275 1.54 20.80 -0.32
C PRO A 275 2.18 21.53 -1.52
N ALA A 276 1.35 21.92 -2.48
CA ALA A 276 1.82 22.54 -3.71
C ALA A 276 2.30 23.97 -3.48
N LYS A 277 3.38 24.36 -4.15
CA LYS A 277 3.80 25.74 -4.28
C LYS A 277 2.90 26.42 -5.32
N ILE A 278 2.14 27.42 -4.89
CA ILE A 278 1.36 28.28 -5.79
C ILE A 278 2.22 29.47 -6.23
N SER A 279 2.21 29.79 -7.51
CA SER A 279 2.84 30.96 -8.12
C SER A 279 1.85 31.69 -9.01
N TRP A 280 1.92 33.02 -9.06
CA TRP A 280 1.03 33.86 -9.85
C TRP A 280 1.80 34.51 -11.00
N LEU A 281 1.26 34.42 -12.21
CA LEU A 281 1.86 34.93 -13.43
C LEU A 281 0.85 35.83 -14.16
N LEU A 282 1.35 36.81 -14.90
CA LEU A 282 0.59 37.69 -15.77
C LEU A 282 1.26 37.67 -17.15
N GLU A 283 0.55 37.28 -18.20
CA GLU A 283 1.14 37.02 -19.53
C GLU A 283 2.34 36.06 -19.47
N GLY A 284 2.25 35.02 -18.61
CA GLY A 284 3.32 34.04 -18.38
C GLY A 284 4.51 34.54 -17.54
N GLU A 285 4.58 35.82 -17.16
CA GLU A 285 5.68 36.38 -16.35
C GLU A 285 5.31 36.47 -14.85
N PRO A 286 6.21 36.11 -13.91
CA PRO A 286 5.90 36.09 -12.48
C PRO A 286 5.72 37.49 -11.89
N ILE A 287 4.61 37.68 -11.16
CA ILE A 287 4.23 38.99 -10.59
C ILE A 287 5.14 39.35 -9.41
N ARG A 288 6.09 40.28 -9.62
CA ARG A 288 7.11 40.64 -8.61
C ARG A 288 6.62 41.53 -7.46
N ASN A 289 5.58 42.33 -7.70
CA ASN A 289 5.16 43.44 -6.80
C ASN A 289 3.78 43.19 -6.14
N ALA A 290 3.42 41.94 -5.85
CA ALA A 290 2.14 41.60 -5.25
C ALA A 290 2.29 41.01 -3.85
N ALA A 291 1.34 41.35 -2.96
CA ALA A 291 1.25 40.70 -1.66
C ALA A 291 0.53 39.35 -1.84
N VAL A 292 1.27 38.27 -1.59
CA VAL A 292 0.78 36.90 -1.69
C VAL A 292 0.72 36.31 -0.28
N SER A 293 -0.47 35.91 0.16
CA SER A 293 -0.60 35.02 1.31
C SER A 293 -0.75 33.58 0.82
N VAL A 294 -0.19 32.63 1.57
CA VAL A 294 -0.36 31.18 1.34
C VAL A 294 -0.86 30.56 2.64
N VAL A 295 -2.01 29.89 2.55
CA VAL A 295 -2.64 29.19 3.67
C VAL A 295 -2.73 27.71 3.29
N ILE A 296 -1.94 26.89 3.97
CA ILE A 296 -2.08 25.43 3.92
C ILE A 296 -3.27 25.10 4.83
N LYS A 297 -4.39 24.68 4.22
CA LYS A 297 -5.58 24.20 4.94
C LYS A 297 -5.40 22.70 5.23
N GLU A 298 -6.35 22.09 5.94
CA GLU A 298 -6.21 20.69 6.36
C GLU A 298 -6.01 19.70 5.21
N THR A 299 -5.19 18.68 5.51
CA THR A 299 -5.01 17.35 4.90
C THR A 299 -4.95 17.13 3.39
N ASN A 300 -5.04 18.15 2.52
CA ASN A 300 -4.50 18.18 1.14
C ASN A 300 -4.82 19.47 0.32
N GLN A 301 -5.34 20.54 0.93
CA GLN A 301 -5.65 21.80 0.23
C GLN A 301 -4.60 22.89 0.52
N THR A 302 -4.05 23.49 -0.54
CA THR A 302 -3.27 24.73 -0.44
C THR A 302 -4.06 25.87 -1.07
N SER A 303 -4.09 27.02 -0.40
CA SER A 303 -4.80 28.22 -0.85
C SER A 303 -3.80 29.37 -0.94
N SER A 304 -3.89 30.18 -1.99
CA SER A 304 -3.13 31.42 -2.11
C SER A 304 -4.07 32.57 -2.45
N VAL A 305 -3.85 33.72 -1.81
CA VAL A 305 -4.54 34.96 -2.15
C VAL A 305 -3.53 35.97 -2.67
N LEU A 306 -3.71 36.37 -3.93
CA LEU A 306 -2.98 37.43 -4.59
C LEU A 306 -3.71 38.75 -4.37
N THR A 307 -3.06 39.73 -3.75
CA THR A 307 -3.49 41.13 -3.78
C THR A 307 -2.72 41.86 -4.88
N TYR A 308 -3.40 42.16 -5.98
CA TYR A 308 -2.84 42.78 -7.18
C TYR A 308 -3.58 44.06 -7.54
N LYS A 309 -2.88 45.06 -8.08
CA LYS A 309 -3.42 46.38 -8.42
C LYS A 309 -3.41 46.53 -9.96
N PRO A 310 -4.45 46.06 -10.68
CA PRO A 310 -4.49 46.14 -12.14
C PRO A 310 -4.51 47.60 -12.62
N MET A 311 -3.84 47.83 -13.75
CA MET A 311 -3.82 49.10 -14.47
C MET A 311 -4.61 48.97 -15.79
N ALA A 312 -4.87 50.09 -16.47
CA ALA A 312 -5.53 50.08 -17.78
C ALA A 312 -4.75 49.31 -18.85
N GLU A 313 -3.42 49.20 -18.67
CA GLU A 313 -2.51 48.44 -19.51
C GLU A 313 -2.56 46.93 -19.25
N ASP A 314 -3.33 46.46 -18.26
CA ASP A 314 -3.53 45.05 -17.91
C ASP A 314 -4.91 44.51 -18.32
N ASP A 315 -5.74 45.34 -18.95
CA ASP A 315 -7.02 44.94 -19.55
C ASP A 315 -6.78 43.95 -20.70
N GLY A 316 -7.51 42.82 -20.69
CA GLY A 316 -7.36 41.75 -21.67
C GLY A 316 -6.16 40.83 -21.45
N LYS A 317 -5.33 41.03 -20.40
CA LYS A 317 -4.23 40.12 -20.08
C LYS A 317 -4.69 38.86 -19.35
N GLU A 318 -3.96 37.78 -19.54
CA GLU A 318 -4.16 36.51 -18.84
C GLU A 318 -3.45 36.53 -17.47
N LEU A 319 -4.25 36.41 -16.40
CA LEU A 319 -3.79 36.12 -15.05
C LEU A 319 -3.81 34.61 -14.83
N THR A 320 -2.66 34.01 -14.56
CA THR A 320 -2.50 32.55 -14.35
C THR A 320 -2.14 32.25 -12.90
N CYS A 321 -2.85 31.30 -12.29
CA CYS A 321 -2.40 30.60 -11.09
C CYS A 321 -1.75 29.26 -11.47
N ARG A 322 -0.49 29.07 -11.06
CA ARG A 322 0.29 27.84 -11.27
C ARG A 322 0.50 27.12 -9.94
N ALA A 323 0.11 25.85 -9.87
CA ALA A 323 0.35 24.96 -8.74
C ALA A 323 1.37 23.86 -9.11
N GLU A 324 2.42 23.73 -8.30
CA GLU A 324 3.53 22.79 -8.54
C GLU A 324 3.91 22.02 -7.26
N ASN A 325 4.09 20.69 -7.33
CA ASN A 325 4.61 19.94 -6.16
C ASN A 325 6.14 20.04 -6.11
N PRO A 326 6.74 20.58 -5.03
CA PRO A 326 8.19 20.82 -4.93
C PRO A 326 9.05 19.54 -4.88
N ARG A 327 8.43 18.34 -4.81
CA ARG A 327 9.11 17.04 -4.81
C ARG A 327 8.76 16.14 -5.99
N TYR A 328 7.89 16.59 -6.91
CA TYR A 328 7.56 15.87 -8.13
C TYR A 328 7.82 16.79 -9.33
N LEU A 329 8.95 16.59 -10.00
CA LEU A 329 9.33 17.37 -11.18
C LEU A 329 8.32 17.17 -12.32
N GLY A 330 7.91 18.27 -12.96
CA GLY A 330 6.91 18.25 -14.02
C GLY A 330 5.45 18.07 -13.55
N SER A 331 5.18 18.06 -12.25
CA SER A 331 3.80 18.14 -11.73
C SER A 331 3.31 19.57 -11.69
N LEU A 332 2.78 20.03 -12.82
CA LEU A 332 2.28 21.39 -12.99
C LEU A 332 0.81 21.33 -13.39
N LEU A 333 -0.02 22.09 -12.68
CA LEU A 333 -1.37 22.44 -13.12
C LEU A 333 -1.51 23.95 -13.06
N GLU A 334 -2.13 24.50 -14.09
CA GLU A 334 -2.38 25.93 -14.26
C GLU A 334 -3.86 26.17 -14.51
N GLU A 335 -4.32 27.34 -14.08
CA GLU A 335 -5.64 27.86 -14.40
C GLU A 335 -5.53 29.37 -14.62
N SER A 336 -6.20 29.84 -15.66
CA SER A 336 -6.07 31.19 -16.17
C SER A 336 -7.42 31.90 -16.23
N MET A 337 -7.40 33.23 -16.13
CA MET A 337 -8.54 34.09 -16.45
C MET A 337 -8.08 35.35 -17.18
N GLU A 338 -8.90 35.85 -18.09
CA GLU A 338 -8.71 37.16 -18.70
C GLU A 338 -9.13 38.28 -17.72
N LEU A 339 -8.31 39.33 -17.60
CA LEU A 339 -8.58 40.48 -16.74
C LEU A 339 -9.42 41.53 -17.47
N THR A 340 -10.71 41.64 -17.13
CA THR A 340 -11.56 42.76 -17.57
C THR A 340 -11.40 43.97 -16.63
N VAL A 341 -10.51 44.91 -16.95
CA VAL A 341 -10.22 46.07 -16.10
C VAL A 341 -11.01 47.29 -16.57
N LEU A 342 -11.87 47.87 -15.72
CA LEU A 342 -12.59 49.09 -16.06
C LEU A 342 -11.72 50.34 -15.85
N TYR A 343 -11.63 51.21 -16.87
CA TYR A 343 -10.87 52.47 -16.80
C TYR A 343 -11.49 53.58 -17.65
N PRO A 344 -11.36 54.85 -17.21
CA PRO A 344 -11.87 56.00 -17.95
C PRO A 344 -11.12 56.19 -19.29
N PRO A 345 -11.75 56.80 -20.31
CA PRO A 345 -11.13 57.01 -21.60
C PRO A 345 -9.80 57.77 -21.56
N LYS A 346 -8.75 57.12 -22.05
CA LYS A 346 -7.47 57.75 -22.39
C LYS A 346 -7.52 58.12 -23.87
N VAL A 347 -7.41 59.41 -24.16
CA VAL A 347 -7.50 59.98 -25.52
C VAL A 347 -6.13 60.41 -25.99
N ASP A 348 -5.74 59.97 -27.19
CA ASP A 348 -4.50 60.32 -27.89
C ASP A 348 -4.86 60.83 -29.29
N ILE A 349 -4.45 62.06 -29.64
CA ILE A 349 -4.80 62.71 -30.91
C ILE A 349 -3.55 62.82 -31.77
N LYS A 350 -3.61 62.25 -32.98
CA LYS A 350 -2.51 62.28 -33.96
C LYS A 350 -2.97 62.89 -35.26
N LEU A 351 -2.04 63.53 -35.97
CA LEU A 351 -2.22 63.88 -37.38
C LEU A 351 -2.21 62.59 -38.23
N GLY A 352 -2.85 62.64 -39.39
CA GLY A 352 -2.86 61.55 -40.34
C GLY A 352 -1.46 61.20 -40.86
N ALA A 353 -1.27 59.93 -41.20
CA ALA A 353 0.00 59.43 -41.72
C ALA A 353 0.45 60.24 -42.95
N GLY A 354 1.72 60.67 -42.94
CA GLY A 354 2.32 61.49 -44.01
C GLY A 354 2.15 63.00 -43.86
N ILE A 355 1.54 63.51 -42.78
CA ILE A 355 1.47 64.94 -42.48
C ILE A 355 2.59 65.32 -41.50
N ASP A 356 3.52 66.17 -41.94
CA ASP A 356 4.52 66.81 -41.08
C ASP A 356 3.93 68.14 -40.54
N PRO A 357 3.82 68.33 -39.20
CA PRO A 357 3.30 69.56 -38.61
C PRO A 357 4.04 70.82 -39.06
N ASP A 358 5.36 70.72 -39.26
CA ASP A 358 6.24 71.87 -39.51
C ASP A 358 6.24 72.31 -40.98
N MET A 359 5.62 71.51 -41.88
CA MET A 359 5.52 71.81 -43.32
C MET A 359 4.12 72.28 -43.77
N LEU A 360 3.15 72.35 -42.86
CA LEU A 360 1.76 72.73 -43.16
C LEU A 360 1.64 74.17 -43.66
N ARG A 361 0.81 74.36 -44.68
CA ARG A 361 0.50 75.66 -45.31
C ARG A 361 -0.99 75.97 -45.28
N GLU A 362 -1.31 77.25 -45.42
CA GLU A 362 -2.70 77.68 -45.57
C GLU A 362 -3.32 77.08 -46.83
N GLY A 363 -4.45 76.38 -46.67
CA GLY A 363 -5.12 75.62 -47.73
C GLY A 363 -4.93 74.10 -47.66
N ASP A 364 -3.98 73.59 -46.85
CA ASP A 364 -3.73 72.15 -46.73
C ASP A 364 -4.86 71.43 -45.96
N GLN A 365 -5.30 70.27 -46.47
CA GLN A 365 -6.31 69.45 -45.81
C GLN A 365 -5.66 68.51 -44.78
N VAL A 366 -5.79 68.85 -43.50
CA VAL A 366 -5.40 67.96 -42.39
C VAL A 366 -6.50 66.96 -42.01
N ARG A 367 -6.08 65.79 -41.51
CA ARG A 367 -6.96 64.82 -40.83
C ARG A 367 -6.38 64.51 -39.46
N PHE A 368 -7.26 64.43 -38.46
CA PHE A 368 -6.90 64.01 -37.10
C PHE A 368 -7.50 62.66 -36.79
N PHE A 369 -6.69 61.79 -36.18
CA PHE A 369 -7.11 60.49 -35.65
C PHE A 369 -7.16 60.60 -34.14
N CYS A 370 -8.34 60.34 -33.56
CA CYS A 370 -8.57 60.28 -32.13
C CYS A 370 -8.56 58.81 -31.70
N ASN A 371 -7.45 58.35 -31.13
CA ASN A 371 -7.34 57.02 -30.55
C ASN A 371 -7.86 57.07 -29.11
N VAL A 372 -8.97 56.40 -28.86
CA VAL A 372 -9.62 56.35 -27.54
C VAL A 372 -9.49 54.94 -26.98
N ARG A 373 -8.71 54.78 -25.91
CA ARG A 373 -8.64 53.53 -25.14
C ARG A 373 -9.51 53.65 -23.89
N SER A 374 -10.56 52.85 -23.79
CA SER A 374 -11.46 52.79 -22.63
C SER A 374 -12.11 51.43 -22.48
N ASN A 375 -12.38 51.02 -21.25
CA ASN A 375 -13.25 49.88 -20.95
C ASN A 375 -14.34 50.34 -19.94
N PRO A 376 -15.63 50.40 -20.34
CA PRO A 376 -16.20 49.99 -21.63
C PRO A 376 -15.83 50.93 -22.81
N LYS A 377 -16.09 50.49 -24.05
CA LYS A 377 -15.93 51.31 -25.27
C LYS A 377 -16.72 52.63 -25.19
N PRO A 378 -16.25 53.73 -25.81
CA PRO A 378 -16.93 55.02 -25.76
C PRO A 378 -18.20 55.00 -26.62
N THR A 379 -19.30 55.57 -26.12
CA THR A 379 -20.57 55.66 -26.86
C THR A 379 -20.61 56.81 -27.88
N GLN A 380 -19.79 57.84 -27.69
CA GLN A 380 -19.69 59.01 -28.57
C GLN A 380 -18.28 59.62 -28.50
N VAL A 381 -17.84 60.20 -29.62
CA VAL A 381 -16.60 61.00 -29.72
C VAL A 381 -16.96 62.37 -30.28
N LEU A 382 -16.63 63.43 -29.52
CA LEU A 382 -16.96 64.82 -29.83
C LEU A 382 -15.67 65.64 -30.00
N TRP A 383 -15.59 66.40 -31.09
CA TRP A 383 -14.44 67.25 -31.39
C TRP A 383 -14.74 68.72 -31.06
N PHE A 384 -13.81 69.38 -30.36
CA PHE A 384 -13.90 70.78 -29.96
C PHE A 384 -12.67 71.56 -30.45
N HIS A 385 -12.88 72.80 -30.86
CA HIS A 385 -11.82 73.77 -31.11
C HIS A 385 -11.93 74.90 -30.08
N GLY A 386 -10.98 74.96 -29.14
CA GLY A 386 -11.08 75.83 -27.97
C GLY A 386 -12.29 75.48 -27.09
N ARG A 387 -13.33 76.31 -27.14
CA ARG A 387 -14.60 76.10 -26.40
C ARG A 387 -15.80 75.79 -27.31
N THR A 388 -15.66 75.85 -28.62
CA THR A 388 -16.77 75.59 -29.56
C THR A 388 -16.73 74.16 -30.07
N PRO A 389 -17.89 73.46 -30.15
CA PRO A 389 -17.99 72.22 -30.90
C PRO A 389 -17.55 72.46 -32.34
N SER A 390 -16.68 71.60 -32.88
CA SER A 390 -16.31 71.64 -34.29
C SER A 390 -17.34 70.87 -35.11
N ALA A 391 -17.65 71.35 -36.32
CA ALA A 391 -18.55 70.66 -37.26
C ALA A 391 -17.89 69.49 -38.01
N ALA A 392 -16.85 68.88 -37.43
CA ALA A 392 -16.12 67.78 -38.05
C ALA A 392 -16.96 66.48 -38.06
N GLU A 393 -17.00 65.78 -39.19
CA GLU A 393 -17.59 64.44 -39.26
C GLU A 393 -16.81 63.46 -38.37
N SER A 394 -17.35 63.08 -37.22
CA SER A 394 -16.82 61.96 -36.44
C SER A 394 -17.38 60.63 -36.97
N LYS A 395 -16.47 59.74 -37.36
CA LYS A 395 -16.76 58.33 -37.65
C LYS A 395 -16.00 57.49 -36.63
N LEU A 396 -16.73 56.70 -35.83
CA LEU A 396 -16.10 55.61 -35.07
C LEU A 396 -15.78 54.50 -36.05
N ASN A 397 -14.51 54.37 -36.41
CA ASN A 397 -14.01 53.17 -37.09
C ASN A 397 -13.64 52.15 -36.00
N GLU A 398 -14.26 50.97 -36.04
CA GLU A 398 -13.72 49.81 -35.33
C GLU A 398 -12.60 49.20 -36.17
N GLU A 399 -11.36 49.64 -35.96
CA GLU A 399 -10.19 48.86 -36.38
C GLU A 399 -9.94 47.77 -35.32
N LEU A 400 -9.79 46.54 -35.80
CA LEU A 400 -9.60 45.30 -35.04
C LEU A 400 -8.14 45.11 -34.61
#